data_AF-A0A958Q7Y6-F1
#
_entry.id   AF-A0A958Q7Y6-F1
#
_cell.length_a   1.000
_cell.length_b   1.000
_cell.length_c   1.000
_cell.angle_alpha   90.00
_cell.angle_beta   90.00
_cell.angle_gamma   90.00
#
_symmetry.space_group_name_H-M   'P 1'
#
loop_
_entity.id
_entity.type
_entity.pdbx_description
1 polymer ?
#
loop_
_entity_poly.entity_id
_entity_poly.type
_entity_poly.pdbx_seq_one_letter_code
_entity_poly.pdbx_strand_id
1 'polypeptide(L)'
;MFKVVDYKTQAEVTPRGLVFTGEDCPWEIKMDIEQVRSRINLDYLTSSPPSLSKYLPFLPIQDWSNFTSLQEGASPLLRSKSIGERLGCDLYFKLESKNPTGSFKDRGSAVEVTVAKELGAKGIAVASTGNMAASCACYAARAKIPCFVFVPEDVPQSKLAQVISFGGRVVKLKGDYNAAAKIAQEVAYELDFYLAGDYAFRIEGAKTAAFEIVEQLSFKKLDKVCIPMGCGTNLSSYAKGFKEFQLLGLVDTLPQLIGVQAQGANAIVRSFENGNRDVQSLSSAHTIASAIAVANPVDGMKALDAIYESNGSAIGVSDQEMLQAQYELATKEGLFTEPSGGAALASLLSLAEQQDLSGQTIVCVLCGDGLKDPSAVLNVALKPPTINPEISEFVSLYEGGAFSGKSVTFVEKDKVLFSAPPAENAVRTALLDVFETKHSDQFVSRVRGLIEGFLKKGKAITYADFQDIVQDAGECLEHKTAAQFSVVDFKVHTSKDQQASAEVTVSMSGAEHSATGQGVGPVDAVINALRKCCAAQTDFGLSKYAVTIRSHGTDAVVYAEMKLQRNGSSSLGHGASPDIIQASIEAFEEAYNGFYEAK
;
A
#
# COMPACT_ATOMS: atom_id res chain seq x y z
N MET A 1 0.89 28.77 28.25
CA MET A 1 0.05 28.02 27.30
C MET A 1 0.37 26.56 27.31
N PHE A 2 1.64 26.18 27.21
CA PHE A 2 2.07 24.80 27.31
C PHE A 2 3.48 24.70 27.89
N LYS A 3 3.89 23.49 28.23
CA LYS A 3 5.26 23.12 28.59
C LYS A 3 5.70 21.94 27.73
N VAL A 4 6.99 21.84 27.41
CA VAL A 4 7.56 20.62 26.84
C VAL A 4 8.08 19.80 28.00
N VAL A 5 7.62 18.55 28.12
CA VAL A 5 7.99 17.66 29.23
C VAL A 5 8.51 16.32 28.71
N ASP A 6 9.41 15.71 29.47
CA ASP A 6 9.76 14.31 29.32
C ASP A 6 8.54 13.45 29.74
N TYR A 7 8.14 12.50 28.90
CA TYR A 7 6.88 11.78 29.12
C TYR A 7 6.89 10.95 30.41
N LYS A 8 8.02 10.32 30.75
CA LYS A 8 8.12 9.43 31.91
C LYS A 8 8.29 10.18 33.22
N THR A 9 9.19 11.16 33.24
CA THR A 9 9.53 11.90 34.46
C THR A 9 8.61 13.09 34.71
N GLN A 10 7.86 13.53 33.68
CA GLN A 10 7.04 14.74 33.68
C GLN A 10 7.83 16.04 33.99
N ALA A 11 9.17 15.97 33.97
CA ALA A 11 10.04 17.10 34.14
C ALA A 11 10.02 17.98 32.88
N GLU A 12 10.08 19.30 33.07
CA GLU A 12 10.18 20.24 31.96
C GLU A 12 11.56 20.10 31.29
N VAL A 13 11.56 20.08 29.96
CA VAL A 13 12.75 19.88 29.15
C VAL A 13 12.99 21.06 28.22
N THR A 14 14.26 21.36 27.98
CA THR A 14 14.67 22.41 27.04
C THR A 14 15.23 21.76 25.77
N PRO A 15 14.67 22.06 24.59
CA PRO A 15 15.18 21.52 23.33
C PRO A 15 16.58 22.06 23.03
N ARG A 16 17.39 21.27 22.32
CA ARG A 16 18.60 21.77 21.66
C ARG A 16 18.21 22.31 20.28
N GLY A 17 18.26 23.64 20.11
CA GLY A 17 17.85 24.28 18.87
C GLY A 17 16.36 24.03 18.58
N LEU A 18 16.04 23.64 17.33
CA LEU A 18 14.67 23.37 16.88
C LEU A 18 14.35 21.87 16.80
N VAL A 19 14.90 21.10 17.73
CA VAL A 19 14.75 19.64 17.83
C VAL A 19 14.00 19.29 19.10
N PHE A 20 12.75 18.83 18.95
CA PHE A 20 11.81 18.56 20.06
C PHE A 20 11.58 17.06 20.27
N THR A 21 12.67 16.31 20.38
CA THR A 21 12.68 14.88 20.66
C THR A 21 13.67 14.56 21.77
N GLY A 22 13.31 13.65 22.67
CA GLY A 22 14.25 13.11 23.65
C GLY A 22 15.11 11.99 23.07
N GLU A 23 16.27 11.76 23.68
CA GLU A 23 17.20 10.68 23.31
C GLU A 23 16.71 9.32 23.81
N ASP A 24 16.34 9.25 25.10
CA ASP A 24 15.94 7.99 25.76
C ASP A 24 14.43 7.84 25.96
N CYS A 25 13.69 8.95 26.02
CA CYS A 25 12.26 8.99 26.29
C CYS A 25 11.57 10.01 25.38
N PRO A 26 10.39 9.69 24.81
CA PRO A 26 9.68 10.65 23.99
C PRO A 26 9.21 11.84 24.82
N TRP A 27 9.19 13.03 24.20
CA TRP A 27 8.72 14.26 24.83
C TRP A 27 7.26 14.53 24.50
N GLU A 28 6.57 15.29 25.34
CA GLU A 28 5.17 15.66 25.21
C GLU A 28 4.96 17.17 25.42
N ILE A 29 3.99 17.74 24.69
CA ILE A 29 3.50 19.09 24.95
C ILE A 29 2.39 19.05 25.99
N LYS A 30 2.62 19.52 27.21
CA LYS A 30 1.59 19.61 28.25
C LYS A 30 0.85 20.94 28.17
N MET A 31 -0.38 20.93 27.66
CA MET A 31 -1.25 22.10 27.60
C MET A 31 -1.73 22.51 29.00
N ASP A 32 -1.86 23.80 29.25
CA ASP A 32 -2.51 24.34 30.44
C ASP A 32 -4.04 24.32 30.25
N ILE A 33 -4.71 23.31 30.81
CA ILE A 33 -6.15 23.08 30.62
C ILE A 33 -7.01 24.24 31.14
N GLU A 34 -6.61 24.91 32.21
CA GLU A 34 -7.35 26.08 32.71
C GLU A 34 -7.21 27.27 31.76
N GLN A 35 -6.02 27.45 31.18
CA GLN A 35 -5.85 28.43 30.12
C GLN A 35 -6.64 28.07 28.86
N VAL A 36 -6.70 26.80 28.44
CA VAL A 36 -7.56 26.34 27.35
C VAL A 36 -9.02 26.65 27.66
N ARG A 37 -9.52 26.31 28.86
CA ARG A 37 -10.88 26.57 29.34
C ARG A 37 -11.25 28.06 29.22
N SER A 38 -10.33 28.96 29.57
CA SER A 38 -10.55 30.41 29.47
C SER A 38 -10.62 30.96 28.05
N ARG A 39 -10.12 30.21 27.05
CA ARG A 39 -10.00 30.63 25.64
C ARG A 39 -11.04 30.00 24.72
N ILE A 40 -11.74 28.96 25.17
CA ILE A 40 -12.79 28.31 24.39
C ILE A 40 -14.12 29.04 24.56
N ASN A 41 -14.87 29.13 23.48
CA ASN A 41 -16.29 29.46 23.50
C ASN A 41 -17.06 28.16 23.27
N LEU A 42 -17.81 27.70 24.28
CA LEU A 42 -18.53 26.42 24.22
C LEU A 42 -19.64 26.40 23.18
N ASP A 43 -20.36 27.51 22.99
CA ASP A 43 -21.39 27.60 21.96
C ASP A 43 -20.76 27.45 20.57
N TYR A 44 -19.67 28.18 20.31
CA TYR A 44 -18.93 28.06 19.06
C TYR A 44 -18.35 26.64 18.87
N LEU A 45 -17.80 26.04 19.94
CA LEU A 45 -17.24 24.69 19.92
C LEU A 45 -18.31 23.62 19.63
N THR A 46 -19.55 23.80 20.06
CA THR A 46 -20.61 22.80 19.90
C THR A 46 -21.47 23.02 18.66
N SER A 47 -21.62 24.26 18.17
CA SER A 47 -22.51 24.58 17.06
C SER A 47 -21.83 24.73 15.71
N SER A 48 -20.53 25.03 15.69
CA SER A 48 -19.82 25.29 14.42
C SER A 48 -19.36 23.99 13.76
N PRO A 49 -19.30 23.93 12.42
CA PRO A 49 -18.72 22.77 11.74
C PRO A 49 -17.28 22.49 12.22
N PRO A 50 -16.85 21.23 12.28
CA PRO A 50 -15.48 20.91 12.65
C PRO A 50 -14.48 21.49 11.64
N SER A 51 -13.33 21.94 12.12
CA SER A 51 -12.15 22.33 11.33
C SER A 51 -10.93 22.31 12.25
N LEU A 52 -9.71 22.10 11.73
CA LEU A 52 -8.54 22.15 12.62
C LEU A 52 -8.37 23.54 13.27
N SER A 53 -8.67 24.61 12.52
CA SER A 53 -8.63 26.00 13.01
C SER A 53 -9.60 26.28 14.17
N LYS A 54 -10.73 25.55 14.27
CA LYS A 54 -11.65 25.65 15.39
C LYS A 54 -10.97 25.30 16.72
N TYR A 55 -9.97 24.44 16.68
CA TYR A 55 -9.26 23.93 17.85
C TYR A 55 -8.02 24.73 18.23
N LEU A 56 -7.75 25.89 17.61
CA LEU A 56 -6.62 26.76 17.95
C LEU A 56 -6.40 27.00 19.46
N PRO A 57 -7.44 27.15 20.31
CA PRO A 57 -7.26 27.24 21.76
C PRO A 57 -6.56 26.03 22.40
N PHE A 58 -6.66 24.85 21.79
CA PHE A 58 -6.07 23.57 22.24
C PHE A 58 -4.67 23.33 21.67
N LEU A 59 -4.19 24.18 20.77
CA LEU A 59 -2.93 24.00 20.06
C LEU A 59 -1.83 24.87 20.66
N PRO A 60 -0.56 24.41 20.63
CA PRO A 60 0.57 25.17 21.17
C PRO A 60 1.07 26.25 20.20
N ILE A 61 0.15 27.07 19.68
CA ILE A 61 0.40 28.16 18.74
C ILE A 61 0.23 29.49 19.49
N GLN A 62 1.27 30.33 19.48
CA GLN A 62 1.26 31.57 20.24
C GLN A 62 0.46 32.67 19.54
N ASP A 63 0.66 32.81 18.23
CA ASP A 63 -0.02 33.79 17.39
C ASP A 63 -0.84 33.06 16.31
N TRP A 64 -2.15 33.01 16.52
CA TRP A 64 -3.08 32.32 15.63
C TRP A 64 -3.08 32.87 14.20
N SER A 65 -2.63 34.11 13.97
CA SER A 65 -2.50 34.66 12.62
C SER A 65 -1.39 33.97 11.80
N ASN A 66 -0.46 33.28 12.47
CA ASN A 66 0.61 32.53 11.82
C ASN A 66 0.21 31.11 11.39
N PHE A 67 -0.98 30.65 11.77
CA PHE A 67 -1.42 29.27 11.54
C PHE A 67 -1.38 28.90 10.05
N THR A 68 -0.52 27.94 9.74
CA THR A 68 -0.30 27.43 8.38
C THR A 68 -1.29 26.31 8.11
N SER A 69 -2.40 26.66 7.48
CA SER A 69 -3.47 25.71 7.15
C SER A 69 -3.74 25.62 5.65
N LEU A 70 -4.19 24.44 5.25
CA LEU A 70 -4.77 24.08 3.97
C LEU A 70 -6.23 23.58 4.14
N GLN A 71 -6.86 23.91 5.27
CA GLN A 71 -8.19 23.44 5.67
C GLN A 71 -8.24 21.92 5.92
N GLU A 72 -7.14 21.37 6.42
CA GLU A 72 -7.09 20.03 7.00
C GLU A 72 -7.97 19.87 8.23
N GLY A 73 -8.23 18.61 8.58
CA GLY A 73 -9.30 18.27 9.49
C GLY A 73 -10.66 18.31 8.81
N ALA A 74 -11.71 18.41 9.63
CA ALA A 74 -13.11 18.27 9.18
C ALA A 74 -13.35 16.99 8.36
N SER A 75 -12.52 15.97 8.54
CA SER A 75 -12.53 14.81 7.68
C SER A 75 -13.83 14.02 7.88
N PRO A 76 -14.41 13.41 6.84
CA PRO A 76 -15.70 12.74 6.96
C PRO A 76 -15.68 11.62 8.02
N LEU A 77 -16.74 11.55 8.81
CA LEU A 77 -17.07 10.40 9.65
C LEU A 77 -18.29 9.70 9.03
N LEU A 78 -18.04 8.63 8.29
CA LEU A 78 -19.09 7.94 7.53
C LEU A 78 -19.61 6.75 8.31
N ARG A 79 -20.93 6.68 8.51
CA ARG A 79 -21.58 5.50 9.06
C ARG A 79 -21.49 4.35 8.05
N SER A 80 -21.10 3.18 8.52
CA SER A 80 -21.10 1.94 7.73
C SER A 80 -22.52 1.61 7.26
N LYS A 81 -22.64 1.18 6.01
CA LYS A 81 -23.90 0.76 5.40
C LYS A 81 -24.11 -0.75 5.42
N SER A 82 -23.05 -1.54 5.54
CA SER A 82 -23.14 -3.00 5.43
C SER A 82 -22.40 -3.72 6.54
N ILE A 83 -21.16 -3.31 6.82
CA ILE A 83 -20.30 -4.03 7.77
C ILE A 83 -20.82 -3.87 9.21
N GLY A 84 -21.23 -2.68 9.61
CA GLY A 84 -21.80 -2.40 10.93
C GLY A 84 -23.09 -3.19 11.19
N GLU A 85 -23.98 -3.26 10.19
CA GLU A 85 -25.20 -4.07 10.26
C GLU A 85 -24.87 -5.56 10.46
N ARG A 86 -23.91 -6.09 9.70
CA ARG A 86 -23.43 -7.49 9.87
C ARG A 86 -22.90 -7.76 11.28
N LEU A 87 -22.26 -6.78 11.92
CA LEU A 87 -21.68 -6.91 13.26
C LEU A 87 -22.64 -6.48 14.38
N GLY A 88 -23.86 -6.04 14.05
CA GLY A 88 -24.84 -5.54 15.02
C GLY A 88 -24.47 -4.21 15.69
N CYS A 89 -23.46 -3.48 15.21
CA CYS A 89 -22.90 -2.30 15.87
C CYS A 89 -23.08 -1.01 15.05
N ASP A 90 -23.03 0.13 15.73
CA ASP A 90 -22.99 1.45 15.13
C ASP A 90 -21.55 1.76 14.68
N LEU A 91 -21.15 1.19 13.54
CA LEU A 91 -19.81 1.36 12.97
C LEU A 91 -19.68 2.63 12.14
N TYR A 92 -18.60 3.37 12.35
CA TYR A 92 -18.21 4.54 11.58
C TYR A 92 -16.76 4.43 11.10
N PHE A 93 -16.48 5.07 9.97
CA PHE A 93 -15.14 5.20 9.41
C PHE A 93 -14.72 6.67 9.46
N LYS A 94 -13.57 6.96 10.07
CA LYS A 94 -12.95 8.30 10.06
C LYS A 94 -11.99 8.41 8.89
N LEU A 95 -12.36 9.16 7.85
CA LEU A 95 -11.67 9.20 6.56
C LEU A 95 -10.55 10.24 6.53
N GLU A 96 -9.42 9.94 7.17
CA GLU A 96 -8.25 10.83 7.18
C GLU A 96 -7.57 10.96 5.80
N SER A 97 -7.94 10.10 4.84
CA SER A 97 -7.58 10.20 3.42
C SER A 97 -8.10 11.46 2.73
N LYS A 98 -9.04 12.20 3.34
CA LYS A 98 -9.60 13.44 2.77
C LYS A 98 -8.89 14.71 3.24
N ASN A 99 -7.79 14.59 3.95
CA ASN A 99 -6.88 15.71 4.19
C ASN A 99 -6.09 16.09 2.91
N PRO A 100 -5.52 17.32 2.83
CA PRO A 100 -4.90 17.87 1.62
C PRO A 100 -3.87 16.99 0.89
N THR A 101 -3.03 16.26 1.63
CA THR A 101 -2.04 15.35 1.04
C THR A 101 -2.53 13.91 0.97
N GLY A 102 -3.73 13.63 1.46
CA GLY A 102 -4.35 12.31 1.47
C GLY A 102 -4.00 11.46 2.69
N SER A 103 -3.66 12.06 3.84
CA SER A 103 -3.41 11.31 5.07
C SER A 103 -3.59 12.13 6.36
N PHE A 104 -3.74 11.45 7.50
CA PHE A 104 -3.84 12.07 8.82
C PHE A 104 -2.62 12.92 9.24
N LYS A 105 -1.45 12.71 8.58
CA LYS A 105 -0.21 13.41 8.91
C LYS A 105 -0.33 14.93 8.75
N ASP A 106 -1.26 15.37 7.91
CA ASP A 106 -1.55 16.78 7.63
C ASP A 106 -1.92 17.57 8.89
N ARG A 107 -2.71 16.97 9.78
CA ARG A 107 -3.11 17.62 11.05
C ARG A 107 -1.91 18.02 11.88
N GLY A 108 -0.96 17.08 12.01
CA GLY A 108 0.28 17.27 12.75
C GLY A 108 1.21 18.26 12.06
N SER A 109 1.35 18.16 10.73
CA SER A 109 2.20 19.08 9.97
C SER A 109 1.69 20.52 9.98
N ALA A 110 0.38 20.75 10.02
CA ALA A 110 -0.19 22.08 10.17
C ALA A 110 0.30 22.78 11.45
N VAL A 111 0.30 22.06 12.57
CA VAL A 111 0.79 22.57 13.86
C VAL A 111 2.31 22.67 13.86
N GLU A 112 3.01 21.59 13.51
CA GLU A 112 4.46 21.52 13.59
C GLU A 112 5.16 22.56 12.70
N VAL A 113 4.68 22.76 11.46
CA VAL A 113 5.23 23.77 10.56
C VAL A 113 4.87 25.19 11.00
N THR A 114 3.70 25.39 11.62
CA THR A 114 3.36 26.67 12.24
C THR A 114 4.34 27.01 13.36
N VAL A 115 4.62 26.06 14.25
CA VAL A 115 5.61 26.22 15.33
C VAL A 115 7.00 26.49 14.75
N ALA A 116 7.42 25.75 13.73
CA ALA A 116 8.69 26.00 13.04
C ALA A 116 8.78 27.44 12.49
N LYS A 117 7.69 27.96 11.93
CA LYS A 117 7.59 29.33 11.44
C LYS A 117 7.68 30.35 12.58
N GLU A 118 6.95 30.15 13.68
CA GLU A 118 7.00 31.03 14.86
C GLU A 118 8.40 31.11 15.48
N LEU A 119 9.13 29.99 15.44
CA LEU A 119 10.51 29.89 15.93
C LEU A 119 11.57 30.36 14.93
N GLY A 120 11.16 30.81 13.72
CA GLY A 120 12.08 31.33 12.72
C GLY A 120 12.97 30.28 12.05
N ALA A 121 12.49 29.03 11.92
CA ALA A 121 13.23 27.94 11.30
C ALA A 121 13.70 28.30 9.87
N LYS A 122 14.97 28.03 9.56
CA LYS A 122 15.53 28.27 8.21
C LYS A 122 15.17 27.19 7.19
N GLY A 123 14.70 26.05 7.69
CA GLY A 123 14.28 24.90 6.90
C GLY A 123 13.58 23.86 7.77
N ILE A 124 12.92 22.90 7.12
CA ILE A 124 12.39 21.68 7.74
C ILE A 124 13.31 20.53 7.32
N ALA A 125 13.75 19.72 8.28
CA ALA A 125 14.44 18.46 8.04
C ALA A 125 13.54 17.30 8.47
N VAL A 126 13.38 16.29 7.60
CA VAL A 126 12.59 15.09 7.91
C VAL A 126 13.21 13.86 7.25
N ALA A 127 13.29 12.75 7.99
CA ALA A 127 13.61 11.45 7.43
C ALA A 127 12.33 10.63 7.27
N SER A 128 11.87 10.47 6.03
CA SER A 128 10.70 9.64 5.71
C SER A 128 10.56 9.43 4.21
N THR A 129 9.94 8.32 3.81
CA THR A 129 9.72 7.93 2.42
C THR A 129 8.24 7.94 2.02
N GLY A 130 7.33 8.35 2.92
CA GLY A 130 5.88 8.21 2.74
C GLY A 130 5.07 9.42 3.16
N ASN A 131 3.89 9.16 3.76
CA ASN A 131 2.90 10.18 4.13
C ASN A 131 3.47 11.36 4.94
N MET A 132 4.41 11.09 5.85
CA MET A 132 5.10 12.11 6.64
C MET A 132 5.88 13.10 5.77
N ALA A 133 6.68 12.60 4.84
CA ALA A 133 7.48 13.43 3.95
C ALA A 133 6.60 14.30 3.04
N ALA A 134 5.55 13.70 2.47
CA ALA A 134 4.61 14.43 1.61
C ALA A 134 3.88 15.55 2.38
N SER A 135 3.40 15.24 3.58
CA SER A 135 2.75 16.20 4.49
C SER A 135 3.71 17.34 4.85
N CYS A 136 4.91 17.05 5.36
CA CYS A 136 5.88 18.09 5.70
C CYS A 136 6.26 18.97 4.51
N ALA A 137 6.50 18.39 3.33
CA ALA A 137 6.80 19.16 2.11
C ALA A 137 5.64 20.09 1.71
N CYS A 138 4.39 19.60 1.78
CA CYS A 138 3.20 20.38 1.45
C CYS A 138 3.03 21.60 2.37
N TYR A 139 3.08 21.39 3.69
CA TYR A 139 2.90 22.47 4.66
C TYR A 139 4.09 23.43 4.69
N ALA A 140 5.31 22.93 4.50
CA ALA A 140 6.49 23.78 4.37
C ALA A 140 6.40 24.68 3.12
N ALA A 141 5.93 24.15 2.00
CA ALA A 141 5.65 24.95 0.80
C ALA A 141 4.59 26.03 1.08
N ARG A 142 3.51 25.70 1.79
CA ARG A 142 2.47 26.66 2.21
C ARG A 142 3.03 27.76 3.13
N ALA A 143 3.93 27.39 4.05
CA ALA A 143 4.62 28.31 4.96
C ALA A 143 5.78 29.08 4.31
N LYS A 144 6.16 28.73 3.07
CA LYS A 144 7.36 29.25 2.37
C LYS A 144 8.67 28.94 3.10
N ILE A 145 8.74 27.78 3.75
CA ILE A 145 9.94 27.27 4.41
C ILE A 145 10.52 26.13 3.53
N PRO A 146 11.83 26.11 3.23
CA PRO A 146 12.43 25.00 2.50
C PRO A 146 12.29 23.68 3.27
N CYS A 147 11.87 22.59 2.60
CA CYS A 147 11.78 21.26 3.19
C CYS A 147 12.83 20.33 2.58
N PHE A 148 13.60 19.65 3.44
CA PHE A 148 14.62 18.68 3.07
C PHE A 148 14.21 17.30 3.57
N VAL A 149 14.11 16.34 2.64
CA VAL A 149 13.63 14.99 2.90
C VAL A 149 14.77 14.00 2.70
N PHE A 150 15.23 13.39 3.79
CA PHE A 150 16.35 12.45 3.81
C PHE A 150 15.82 11.03 3.68
N VAL A 151 16.32 10.28 2.69
CA VAL A 151 15.87 8.93 2.38
C VAL A 151 17.03 8.01 1.94
N PRO A 152 16.94 6.69 2.15
CA PRO A 152 17.85 5.72 1.54
C PRO A 152 17.87 5.79 0.00
N GLU A 153 18.96 5.36 -0.62
CA GLU A 153 19.15 5.47 -2.07
C GLU A 153 18.20 4.59 -2.91
N ASP A 154 17.77 3.46 -2.35
CA ASP A 154 16.90 2.44 -2.95
C ASP A 154 15.41 2.82 -2.96
N VAL A 155 15.04 3.95 -2.35
CA VAL A 155 13.64 4.40 -2.29
C VAL A 155 13.13 4.71 -3.70
N PRO A 156 12.02 4.06 -4.15
CA PRO A 156 11.44 4.28 -5.45
C PRO A 156 10.99 5.73 -5.65
N GLN A 157 11.23 6.29 -6.84
CA GLN A 157 10.81 7.66 -7.17
C GLN A 157 9.30 7.86 -7.09
N SER A 158 8.51 6.84 -7.39
CA SER A 158 7.04 6.89 -7.30
C SER A 158 6.55 7.27 -5.91
N LYS A 159 7.19 6.78 -4.85
CA LYS A 159 6.86 7.15 -3.45
C LYS A 159 7.22 8.60 -3.10
N LEU A 160 8.16 9.19 -3.84
CA LEU A 160 8.65 10.55 -3.63
C LEU A 160 7.94 11.59 -4.51
N ALA A 161 7.04 11.17 -5.41
CA ALA A 161 6.39 12.03 -6.38
C ALA A 161 5.66 13.23 -5.73
N GLN A 162 4.91 12.99 -4.64
CA GLN A 162 4.25 14.08 -3.90
C GLN A 162 5.25 15.06 -3.27
N VAL A 163 6.32 14.54 -2.66
CA VAL A 163 7.38 15.37 -2.05
C VAL A 163 8.00 16.30 -3.09
N ILE A 164 8.38 15.76 -4.25
CA ILE A 164 8.99 16.51 -5.35
C ILE A 164 7.99 17.54 -5.90
N SER A 165 6.71 17.17 -6.05
CA SER A 165 5.67 18.06 -6.55
C SER A 165 5.43 19.27 -5.65
N PHE A 166 5.56 19.11 -4.33
CA PHE A 166 5.49 20.22 -3.37
C PHE A 166 6.80 21.02 -3.25
N GLY A 167 7.82 20.72 -4.06
CA GLY A 167 9.13 21.39 -4.00
C GLY A 167 10.02 20.92 -2.85
N GLY A 168 9.72 19.76 -2.25
CA GLY A 168 10.58 19.12 -1.28
C GLY A 168 11.93 18.73 -1.90
N ARG A 169 13.02 19.04 -1.18
CA ARG A 169 14.39 18.75 -1.59
C ARG A 169 14.77 17.37 -1.10
N VAL A 170 14.67 16.37 -1.97
CA VAL A 170 15.00 14.99 -1.62
C VAL A 170 16.53 14.80 -1.60
N VAL A 171 17.05 14.28 -0.49
CA VAL A 171 18.46 13.93 -0.30
C VAL A 171 18.53 12.42 -0.12
N LYS A 172 19.09 11.73 -1.12
CA LYS A 172 19.33 10.28 -1.08
C LYS A 172 20.66 9.97 -0.39
N LEU A 173 20.65 9.06 0.58
CA LEU A 173 21.82 8.64 1.32
C LEU A 173 22.21 7.20 0.97
N LYS A 174 23.53 6.96 0.90
CA LYS A 174 24.11 5.62 0.84
C LYS A 174 24.11 5.04 2.26
N GLY A 175 23.01 4.40 2.63
CA GLY A 175 22.79 3.89 3.98
C GLY A 175 21.33 3.52 4.20
N ASP A 176 21.03 3.04 5.40
CA ASP A 176 19.69 2.64 5.80
C ASP A 176 18.86 3.84 6.33
N TYR A 177 17.63 3.55 6.77
CA TYR A 177 16.75 4.57 7.34
C TYR A 177 17.34 5.23 8.59
N ASN A 178 18.06 4.48 9.43
CA ASN A 178 18.67 5.01 10.65
C ASN A 178 19.74 6.05 10.32
N ALA A 179 20.56 5.79 9.30
CA ALA A 179 21.51 6.77 8.78
C ALA A 179 20.80 8.03 8.27
N ALA A 180 19.68 7.89 7.56
CA ALA A 180 18.89 9.04 7.09
C ALA A 180 18.31 9.87 8.25
N ALA A 181 17.75 9.22 9.28
CA ALA A 181 17.21 9.88 10.47
C ALA A 181 18.29 10.62 11.26
N LYS A 182 19.45 9.98 11.45
CA LYS A 182 20.61 10.58 12.11
C LYS A 182 21.08 11.84 11.38
N ILE A 183 21.26 11.76 10.06
CA ILE A 183 21.69 12.93 9.26
C ILE A 183 20.63 14.03 9.28
N ALA A 184 19.33 13.71 9.22
CA ALA A 184 18.28 14.72 9.32
C ALA A 184 18.36 15.48 10.67
N GLN A 185 18.62 14.77 11.77
CA GLN A 185 18.79 15.37 13.09
C GLN A 185 20.08 16.21 13.18
N GLU A 186 21.21 15.72 12.68
CA GLU A 186 22.47 16.48 12.65
C GLU A 186 22.32 17.77 11.83
N VAL A 187 21.68 17.70 10.66
CA VAL A 187 21.38 18.88 9.84
C VAL A 187 20.46 19.86 10.57
N ALA A 188 19.48 19.36 11.34
CA ALA A 188 18.61 20.20 12.14
C ALA A 188 19.40 21.02 13.18
N TYR A 189 20.38 20.40 13.84
CA TYR A 189 21.26 21.11 14.77
C TYR A 189 22.19 22.10 14.08
N GLU A 190 22.87 21.71 13.00
CA GLU A 190 23.92 22.53 12.39
C GLU A 190 23.40 23.72 11.58
N LEU A 191 22.19 23.63 11.01
CA LEU A 191 21.64 24.65 10.11
C LEU A 191 20.44 25.43 10.67
N ASP A 192 20.10 25.25 11.96
CA ASP A 192 18.89 25.79 12.59
C ASP A 192 17.62 25.41 11.80
N PHE A 193 17.53 24.14 11.38
CA PHE A 193 16.32 23.60 10.77
C PHE A 193 15.45 22.97 11.84
N TYR A 194 14.13 23.05 11.65
CA TYR A 194 13.19 22.34 12.49
C TYR A 194 13.19 20.87 12.11
N LEU A 195 13.42 19.97 13.08
CA LEU A 195 13.33 18.53 12.87
C LEU A 195 11.88 18.07 12.95
N ALA A 196 11.28 17.79 11.81
CA ALA A 196 9.92 17.27 11.70
C ALA A 196 9.89 15.74 11.76
N GLY A 197 8.83 15.20 12.36
CA GLY A 197 8.65 13.76 12.50
C GLY A 197 7.55 13.43 13.51
N ASP A 198 7.50 12.18 13.92
CA ASP A 198 6.60 11.69 14.96
C ASP A 198 7.13 12.11 16.36
N TYR A 199 7.15 13.42 16.60
CA TYR A 199 7.69 14.10 17.79
C TYR A 199 6.65 14.97 18.51
N ALA A 200 7.05 15.71 19.56
CA ALA A 200 6.17 16.32 20.55
C ALA A 200 5.01 17.15 19.96
N PHE A 201 5.28 18.07 19.03
CA PHE A 201 4.26 18.97 18.47
C PHE A 201 3.27 18.30 17.52
N ARG A 202 3.66 17.18 16.91
CA ARG A 202 2.81 16.47 15.94
C ARG A 202 1.54 15.93 16.60
N ILE A 203 1.66 15.47 17.83
CA ILE A 203 0.56 14.93 18.64
C ILE A 203 -0.55 15.98 18.81
N GLU A 204 -0.18 17.24 19.00
CA GLU A 204 -1.13 18.33 19.25
C GLU A 204 -2.01 18.64 18.04
N GLY A 205 -1.50 18.46 16.82
CA GLY A 205 -2.33 18.54 15.62
C GLY A 205 -3.21 17.30 15.46
N ALA A 206 -2.62 16.11 15.59
CA ALA A 206 -3.32 14.85 15.38
C ALA A 206 -4.45 14.59 16.39
N LYS A 207 -4.34 15.08 17.64
CA LYS A 207 -5.38 14.91 18.67
C LYS A 207 -6.74 15.53 18.27
N THR A 208 -6.72 16.51 17.37
CA THR A 208 -7.94 17.14 16.86
C THR A 208 -8.88 16.16 16.16
N ALA A 209 -8.38 15.03 15.64
CA ALA A 209 -9.23 14.00 15.08
C ALA A 209 -10.18 13.38 16.13
N ALA A 210 -9.75 13.26 17.39
CA ALA A 210 -10.60 12.80 18.49
C ALA A 210 -11.69 13.82 18.83
N PHE A 211 -11.36 15.11 18.84
CA PHE A 211 -12.34 16.20 19.02
C PHE A 211 -13.43 16.13 17.94
N GLU A 212 -13.02 15.99 16.68
CA GLU A 212 -13.95 15.89 15.56
C GLU A 212 -14.85 14.67 15.67
N ILE A 213 -14.34 13.52 16.09
CA ILE A 213 -15.16 12.32 16.26
C ILE A 213 -16.26 12.56 17.29
N VAL A 214 -15.93 13.15 18.44
CA VAL A 214 -16.92 13.46 19.49
C VAL A 214 -18.00 14.38 18.95
N GLU A 215 -17.62 15.45 18.26
CA GLU A 215 -18.56 16.43 17.70
C GLU A 215 -19.41 15.84 16.56
N GLN A 216 -18.80 15.07 15.66
CA GLN A 216 -19.49 14.45 14.53
C GLN A 216 -20.46 13.36 14.98
N LEU A 217 -20.21 12.73 16.14
CA LEU A 217 -21.15 11.85 16.82
C LEU A 217 -22.17 12.61 17.68
N SER A 218 -22.20 13.95 17.61
CA SER A 218 -23.07 14.81 18.40
C SER A 218 -22.97 14.52 19.91
N PHE A 219 -21.73 14.31 20.39
CA PHE A 219 -21.41 13.99 21.78
C PHE A 219 -22.06 12.68 22.29
N LYS A 220 -22.52 11.80 21.39
CA LYS A 220 -22.96 10.45 21.75
C LYS A 220 -21.79 9.66 22.33
N LYS A 221 -22.09 8.76 23.28
CA LYS A 221 -21.14 7.79 23.80
C LYS A 221 -20.44 7.04 22.66
N LEU A 222 -19.11 7.03 22.71
CA LEU A 222 -18.24 6.27 21.83
C LEU A 222 -17.63 5.13 22.65
N ASP A 223 -17.83 3.88 22.24
CA ASP A 223 -17.39 2.72 23.00
C ASP A 223 -15.97 2.30 22.63
N LYS A 224 -15.63 2.28 21.33
CA LYS A 224 -14.33 1.81 20.83
C LYS A 224 -13.80 2.64 19.67
N VAL A 225 -12.47 2.76 19.59
CA VAL A 225 -11.78 3.33 18.43
C VAL A 225 -10.63 2.42 17.99
N CYS A 226 -10.67 1.92 16.76
CA CYS A 226 -9.62 1.10 16.16
C CYS A 226 -8.63 1.98 15.40
N ILE A 227 -7.36 1.99 15.86
CA ILE A 227 -6.32 2.91 15.38
C ILE A 227 -5.07 2.11 14.96
N PRO A 228 -4.67 2.16 13.68
CA PRO A 228 -3.40 1.59 13.23
C PRO A 228 -2.19 2.28 13.89
N MET A 229 -1.19 1.49 14.26
CA MET A 229 0.02 1.95 14.95
C MET A 229 1.29 1.56 14.20
N GLY A 230 2.01 2.56 13.70
CA GLY A 230 3.45 2.44 13.41
C GLY A 230 4.23 2.87 14.65
N CYS A 231 4.56 4.16 14.73
CA CYS A 231 5.28 4.77 15.85
C CYS A 231 4.52 4.84 17.19
N GLY A 232 3.21 4.59 17.20
CA GLY A 232 2.32 4.81 18.37
C GLY A 232 1.74 6.23 18.47
N THR A 233 2.36 7.22 17.81
CA THR A 233 2.01 8.65 17.88
C THR A 233 0.53 8.94 17.59
N ASN A 234 -0.07 8.29 16.60
CA ASN A 234 -1.47 8.54 16.25
C ASN A 234 -2.42 8.10 17.38
N LEU A 235 -2.25 6.88 17.91
CA LEU A 235 -3.08 6.40 19.02
C LEU A 235 -2.92 7.31 20.25
N SER A 236 -1.68 7.67 20.60
CA SER A 236 -1.39 8.60 21.71
C SER A 236 -2.05 9.96 21.51
N SER A 237 -2.14 10.44 20.26
CA SER A 237 -2.83 11.69 19.92
C SER A 237 -4.33 11.60 20.15
N TYR A 238 -4.97 10.52 19.72
CA TYR A 238 -6.39 10.32 19.96
C TYR A 238 -6.69 10.22 21.46
N ALA A 239 -5.89 9.45 22.20
CA ALA A 239 -5.99 9.31 23.64
C ALA A 239 -5.94 10.68 24.34
N LYS A 240 -4.96 11.50 23.95
CA LYS A 240 -4.82 12.85 24.47
C LYS A 240 -6.03 13.72 24.18
N GLY A 241 -6.55 13.69 22.95
CA GLY A 241 -7.73 14.47 22.59
C GLY A 241 -8.96 14.09 23.41
N PHE A 242 -9.26 12.78 23.54
CA PHE A 242 -10.36 12.34 24.39
C PHE A 242 -10.18 12.75 25.86
N LYS A 243 -8.96 12.62 26.40
CA LYS A 243 -8.62 13.01 27.78
C LYS A 243 -8.77 14.51 28.01
N GLU A 244 -8.36 15.36 27.08
CA GLU A 244 -8.53 16.82 27.20
C GLU A 244 -10.01 17.21 27.16
N PHE A 245 -10.82 16.60 26.29
CA PHE A 245 -12.27 16.82 26.29
C PHE A 245 -12.92 16.36 27.61
N GLN A 246 -12.46 15.23 28.17
CA GLN A 246 -12.94 14.77 29.48
C GLN A 246 -12.55 15.73 30.61
N LEU A 247 -11.31 16.22 30.65
CA LEU A 247 -10.84 17.20 31.65
C LEU A 247 -11.62 18.53 31.60
N LEU A 248 -12.12 18.90 30.42
CA LEU A 248 -12.99 20.06 30.24
C LEU A 248 -14.47 19.79 30.55
N GLY A 249 -14.85 18.53 30.81
CA GLY A 249 -16.23 18.12 31.06
C GLY A 249 -17.11 18.06 29.80
N LEU A 250 -16.50 17.92 28.61
CA LEU A 250 -17.22 17.81 27.34
C LEU A 250 -17.68 16.39 27.05
N VAL A 251 -17.04 15.39 27.67
CA VAL A 251 -17.40 13.98 27.62
C VAL A 251 -17.23 13.35 29.00
N ASP A 252 -18.12 12.42 29.36
CA ASP A 252 -18.07 11.75 30.66
C ASP A 252 -17.12 10.54 30.67
N THR A 253 -17.09 9.79 29.56
CA THR A 253 -16.38 8.51 29.44
C THR A 253 -15.40 8.53 28.28
N LEU A 254 -14.23 7.91 28.47
CA LEU A 254 -13.26 7.67 27.41
C LEU A 254 -13.63 6.38 26.64
N PRO A 255 -13.45 6.35 25.31
CA PRO A 255 -13.61 5.13 24.54
C PRO A 255 -12.43 4.18 24.79
N GLN A 256 -12.68 2.87 24.65
CA GLN A 256 -11.61 1.87 24.62
C GLN A 256 -10.78 2.06 23.34
N LEU A 257 -9.46 2.21 23.48
CA LEU A 257 -8.56 2.36 22.34
C LEU A 257 -8.04 1.00 21.91
N ILE A 258 -8.34 0.61 20.67
CA ILE A 258 -7.88 -0.62 20.06
C ILE A 258 -6.70 -0.28 19.14
N GLY A 259 -5.49 -0.50 19.63
CA GLY A 259 -4.27 -0.31 18.86
C GLY A 259 -4.01 -1.49 17.94
N VAL A 260 -3.71 -1.24 16.67
CA VAL A 260 -3.51 -2.32 15.68
C VAL A 260 -2.13 -2.27 15.06
N GLN A 261 -1.43 -3.39 15.00
CA GLN A 261 -0.17 -3.51 14.24
C GLN A 261 -0.21 -4.69 13.28
N ALA A 262 0.57 -4.60 12.20
CA ALA A 262 0.85 -5.77 11.38
C ALA A 262 1.66 -6.79 12.19
N GLN A 263 1.39 -8.08 12.05
CA GLN A 263 2.09 -9.15 12.79
C GLN A 263 3.61 -9.10 12.61
N GLY A 264 4.09 -8.77 11.40
CA GLY A 264 5.52 -8.61 11.13
C GLY A 264 6.13 -7.28 11.59
N ALA A 265 5.37 -6.41 12.25
CA ALA A 265 5.78 -5.10 12.80
C ALA A 265 5.10 -4.80 14.15
N ASN A 266 4.95 -5.81 15.01
CA ASN A 266 4.04 -5.80 16.17
C ASN A 266 4.70 -5.48 17.53
N ALA A 267 5.72 -4.61 17.56
CA ALA A 267 6.49 -4.29 18.78
C ALA A 267 5.62 -3.89 19.99
N ILE A 268 4.63 -3.02 19.78
CA ILE A 268 3.72 -2.51 20.81
C ILE A 268 2.75 -3.61 21.24
N VAL A 269 2.16 -4.34 20.28
CA VAL A 269 1.24 -5.46 20.54
C VAL A 269 1.93 -6.53 21.40
N ARG A 270 3.15 -6.93 21.02
CA ARG A 270 3.94 -7.90 21.78
C ARG A 270 4.22 -7.40 23.20
N SER A 271 4.55 -6.13 23.40
CA SER A 271 4.72 -5.59 24.74
C SER A 271 3.43 -5.60 25.55
N PHE A 272 2.29 -5.27 24.95
CA PHE A 272 0.97 -5.33 25.59
C PHE A 272 0.62 -6.76 26.04
N GLU A 273 0.77 -7.75 25.15
CA GLU A 273 0.51 -9.18 25.45
C GLU A 273 1.37 -9.71 26.60
N ASN A 274 2.60 -9.20 26.73
CA ASN A 274 3.50 -9.55 27.84
C ASN A 274 3.22 -8.76 29.13
N GLY A 275 2.22 -7.87 29.15
CA GLY A 275 1.92 -7.01 30.30
C GLY A 275 2.97 -5.92 30.58
N ASN A 276 3.85 -5.65 29.61
CA ASN A 276 4.92 -4.67 29.77
C ASN A 276 4.38 -3.23 29.63
N ARG A 277 5.12 -2.28 30.22
CA ARG A 277 4.91 -0.83 30.04
C ARG A 277 5.96 -0.19 29.13
N ASP A 278 7.11 -0.85 28.96
CA ASP A 278 8.15 -0.44 28.01
C ASP A 278 8.00 -1.23 26.69
N VAL A 279 8.31 -0.59 25.57
CA VAL A 279 8.29 -1.22 24.25
C VAL A 279 9.67 -1.71 23.86
N GLN A 280 9.78 -3.01 23.59
CA GLN A 280 11.01 -3.59 23.04
C GLN A 280 10.98 -3.48 21.53
N SER A 281 11.98 -2.83 20.95
CA SER A 281 12.15 -2.72 19.50
C SER A 281 12.35 -4.09 18.86
N LEU A 282 11.91 -4.22 17.61
CA LEU A 282 12.17 -5.39 16.78
C LEU A 282 13.53 -5.24 16.09
N SER A 283 14.17 -6.36 15.74
CA SER A 283 15.38 -6.35 14.90
C SER A 283 15.08 -5.86 13.47
N SER A 284 13.89 -6.17 12.98
CA SER A 284 13.37 -5.70 11.69
C SER A 284 11.84 -5.69 11.70
N ALA A 285 11.23 -4.96 10.77
CA ALA A 285 9.79 -4.92 10.57
C ALA A 285 9.48 -5.20 9.09
N HIS A 286 8.63 -6.20 8.83
CA HIS A 286 8.28 -6.64 7.49
C HIS A 286 6.75 -6.75 7.36
N THR A 287 6.17 -5.94 6.47
CA THR A 287 4.74 -5.98 6.13
C THR A 287 4.53 -5.21 4.83
N ILE A 288 3.52 -5.59 4.05
CA ILE A 288 3.01 -4.81 2.92
C ILE A 288 2.52 -3.42 3.35
N ALA A 289 2.09 -3.25 4.61
CA ALA A 289 1.56 -2.00 5.12
C ALA A 289 2.69 -1.03 5.51
N SER A 290 3.34 -0.46 4.49
CA SER A 290 4.55 0.35 4.67
C SER A 290 4.40 1.53 5.64
N ALA A 291 3.20 2.07 5.82
CA ALA A 291 2.89 3.15 6.78
C ALA A 291 3.00 2.74 8.26
N ILE A 292 2.92 1.44 8.57
CA ILE A 292 3.03 0.87 9.93
C ILE A 292 4.18 -0.13 10.08
N ALA A 293 5.06 -0.23 9.08
CA ALA A 293 6.26 -1.07 9.09
C ALA A 293 7.38 -0.45 9.97
N VAL A 294 7.16 -0.39 11.28
CA VAL A 294 8.05 0.30 12.24
C VAL A 294 8.64 -0.71 13.23
N ALA A 295 9.97 -0.89 13.19
CA ALA A 295 10.69 -1.76 14.11
C ALA A 295 10.90 -1.11 15.49
N ASN A 296 11.12 0.21 15.52
CA ASN A 296 11.32 0.98 16.75
C ASN A 296 10.25 2.08 16.90
N PRO A 297 9.15 1.81 17.62
CA PRO A 297 8.05 2.77 17.77
C PRO A 297 8.39 3.84 18.83
N VAL A 298 8.79 5.03 18.37
CA VAL A 298 9.25 6.14 19.23
C VAL A 298 8.26 6.59 20.31
N ASP A 299 6.95 6.53 20.03
CA ASP A 299 5.87 6.86 20.97
C ASP A 299 5.16 5.59 21.50
N GLY A 300 5.79 4.42 21.38
CA GLY A 300 5.19 3.14 21.75
C GLY A 300 4.80 3.07 23.23
N MET A 301 5.59 3.65 24.13
CA MET A 301 5.27 3.76 25.56
C MET A 301 3.97 4.56 25.79
N LYS A 302 3.85 5.72 25.13
CA LYS A 302 2.64 6.55 25.23
C LYS A 302 1.41 5.82 24.72
N ALA A 303 1.57 5.04 23.66
CA ALA A 303 0.49 4.25 23.08
C ALA A 303 0.08 3.10 24.02
N LEU A 304 1.03 2.40 24.65
CA LEU A 304 0.73 1.38 25.65
C LEU A 304 -0.02 1.97 26.84
N ASP A 305 0.47 3.07 27.41
CA ASP A 305 -0.19 3.73 28.54
C ASP A 305 -1.61 4.15 28.18
N ALA A 306 -1.82 4.72 27.00
CA ALA A 306 -3.15 5.05 26.49
C ALA A 306 -4.08 3.84 26.33
N ILE A 307 -3.56 2.70 25.85
CA ILE A 307 -4.32 1.44 25.74
C ILE A 307 -4.71 0.94 27.14
N TYR A 308 -3.79 0.94 28.11
CA TYR A 308 -4.09 0.52 29.48
C TYR A 308 -5.07 1.47 30.18
N GLU A 309 -4.85 2.79 30.09
CA GLU A 309 -5.72 3.81 30.71
C GLU A 309 -7.16 3.75 30.17
N SER A 310 -7.32 3.43 28.89
CA SER A 310 -8.65 3.31 28.25
C SER A 310 -9.31 1.94 28.45
N ASN A 311 -8.66 1.00 29.17
CA ASN A 311 -9.05 -0.42 29.21
C ASN A 311 -9.26 -1.00 27.81
N GLY A 312 -8.39 -0.61 26.88
CA GLY A 312 -8.40 -1.00 25.47
C GLY A 312 -7.69 -2.32 25.22
N SER A 313 -7.26 -2.52 23.98
CA SER A 313 -6.51 -3.73 23.58
C SER A 313 -5.51 -3.41 22.47
N ALA A 314 -4.47 -4.22 22.35
CA ALA A 314 -3.56 -4.20 21.21
C ALA A 314 -3.73 -5.49 20.40
N ILE A 315 -3.96 -5.39 19.09
CA ILE A 315 -4.27 -6.52 18.21
C ILE A 315 -3.26 -6.57 17.06
N GLY A 316 -2.68 -7.75 16.83
CA GLY A 316 -1.83 -8.03 15.68
C GLY A 316 -2.65 -8.63 14.52
N VAL A 317 -2.57 -8.04 13.33
CA VAL A 317 -3.24 -8.54 12.12
C VAL A 317 -2.22 -8.94 11.05
N SER A 318 -2.50 -10.02 10.34
CA SER A 318 -1.67 -10.47 9.22
C SER A 318 -1.88 -9.57 7.99
N ASP A 319 -0.90 -9.59 7.09
CA ASP A 319 -0.97 -8.86 5.81
C ASP A 319 -2.19 -9.29 4.97
N GLN A 320 -2.54 -10.58 5.03
CA GLN A 320 -3.71 -11.15 4.37
C GLN A 320 -5.02 -10.58 4.95
N GLU A 321 -5.18 -10.58 6.27
CA GLU A 321 -6.37 -10.01 6.92
C GLU A 321 -6.52 -8.52 6.61
N MET A 322 -5.41 -7.77 6.59
CA MET A 322 -5.42 -6.35 6.23
C MET A 322 -5.92 -6.11 4.79
N LEU A 323 -5.43 -6.87 3.82
CA LEU A 323 -5.85 -6.73 2.43
C LEU A 323 -7.29 -7.18 2.20
N GLN A 324 -7.73 -8.27 2.83
CA GLN A 324 -9.11 -8.73 2.78
C GLN A 324 -10.05 -7.67 3.37
N ALA A 325 -9.71 -7.07 4.51
CA ALA A 325 -10.47 -5.99 5.11
C ALA A 325 -10.45 -4.71 4.25
N GLN A 326 -9.31 -4.36 3.65
CA GLN A 326 -9.21 -3.25 2.68
C GLN A 326 -10.14 -3.46 1.48
N TYR A 327 -10.24 -4.70 0.97
CA TYR A 327 -11.14 -5.04 -0.11
C TYR A 327 -12.61 -5.01 0.30
N GLU A 328 -12.94 -5.43 1.53
CA GLU A 328 -14.29 -5.27 2.08
C GLU A 328 -14.68 -3.80 2.21
N LEU A 329 -13.78 -2.93 2.69
CA LEU A 329 -14.00 -1.48 2.70
C LEU A 329 -14.30 -0.95 1.30
N ALA A 330 -13.51 -1.34 0.30
CA ALA A 330 -13.69 -0.88 -1.07
C ALA A 330 -15.01 -1.37 -1.71
N THR A 331 -15.35 -2.65 -1.52
CA THR A 331 -16.47 -3.29 -2.23
C THR A 331 -17.81 -3.20 -1.50
N LYS A 332 -17.82 -3.10 -0.17
CA LYS A 332 -19.05 -3.04 0.64
C LYS A 332 -19.38 -1.63 1.09
N GLU A 333 -18.38 -0.77 1.26
CA GLU A 333 -18.57 0.60 1.75
C GLU A 333 -18.17 1.67 0.72
N GLY A 334 -17.52 1.30 -0.39
CA GLY A 334 -17.02 2.25 -1.38
C GLY A 334 -15.81 3.05 -0.90
N LEU A 335 -15.04 2.52 0.05
CA LEU A 335 -13.95 3.21 0.73
C LEU A 335 -12.59 2.61 0.32
N PHE A 336 -11.85 3.33 -0.52
CA PHE A 336 -10.51 2.92 -0.92
C PHE A 336 -9.42 3.57 -0.03
N THR A 337 -8.85 2.78 0.87
CA THR A 337 -7.82 3.19 1.84
C THR A 337 -6.49 2.51 1.54
N GLU A 338 -5.37 3.04 2.04
CA GLU A 338 -4.09 2.31 2.08
C GLU A 338 -4.18 1.08 3.02
N PRO A 339 -3.25 0.11 2.96
CA PRO A 339 -3.34 -1.14 3.76
C PRO A 339 -3.49 -0.91 5.29
N SER A 340 -2.95 0.18 5.83
CA SER A 340 -3.09 0.52 7.25
C SER A 340 -4.55 0.73 7.66
N GLY A 341 -5.41 1.28 6.78
CA GLY A 341 -6.84 1.40 7.05
C GLY A 341 -7.56 0.05 7.02
N GLY A 342 -7.08 -0.90 6.22
CA GLY A 342 -7.50 -2.30 6.28
C GLY A 342 -7.22 -2.92 7.64
N ALA A 343 -6.08 -2.61 8.27
CA ALA A 343 -5.74 -3.06 9.61
C ALA A 343 -6.79 -2.68 10.67
N ALA A 344 -7.28 -1.43 10.64
CA ALA A 344 -8.29 -0.97 11.58
C ALA A 344 -9.56 -1.82 11.52
N LEU A 345 -10.04 -2.14 10.31
CA LEU A 345 -11.22 -2.99 10.15
C LEU A 345 -10.90 -4.46 10.48
N ALA A 346 -9.75 -4.99 10.04
CA ALA A 346 -9.34 -6.36 10.34
C ALA A 346 -9.32 -6.64 11.86
N SER A 347 -8.83 -5.70 12.66
CA SER A 347 -8.86 -5.82 14.13
C SER A 347 -10.28 -5.88 14.70
N LEU A 348 -11.22 -5.14 14.11
CA LEU A 348 -12.61 -5.11 14.56
C LEU A 348 -13.30 -6.43 14.22
N LEU A 349 -13.04 -6.97 13.02
CA LEU A 349 -13.54 -8.27 12.60
C LEU A 349 -13.02 -9.38 13.53
N SER A 350 -11.72 -9.38 13.84
CA SER A 350 -11.14 -10.31 14.81
C SER A 350 -11.75 -10.17 16.21
N LEU A 351 -12.00 -8.94 16.66
CA LEU A 351 -12.65 -8.70 17.95
C LEU A 351 -14.10 -9.22 17.98
N ALA A 352 -14.84 -9.09 16.87
CA ALA A 352 -16.22 -9.55 16.75
C ALA A 352 -16.37 -11.08 16.81
N GLU A 353 -15.31 -11.83 16.51
CA GLU A 353 -15.29 -13.29 16.70
C GLU A 353 -15.24 -13.69 18.18
N GLN A 354 -14.74 -12.79 19.04
CA GLN A 354 -14.50 -13.05 20.46
C GLN A 354 -15.51 -12.36 21.37
N GLN A 355 -16.18 -11.31 20.89
CA GLN A 355 -17.04 -10.45 21.70
C GLN A 355 -18.31 -10.05 20.93
N ASP A 356 -19.44 -9.96 21.63
CA ASP A 356 -20.65 -9.35 21.08
C ASP A 356 -20.50 -7.82 21.03
N LEU A 357 -20.48 -7.28 19.81
CA LEU A 357 -20.37 -5.85 19.55
C LEU A 357 -21.73 -5.15 19.43
N SER A 358 -22.82 -5.88 19.61
CA SER A 358 -24.18 -5.38 19.37
C SER A 358 -24.49 -4.11 20.17
N GLY A 359 -25.00 -3.08 19.49
CA GLY A 359 -25.40 -1.80 20.09
C GLY A 359 -24.24 -0.88 20.49
N GLN A 360 -22.98 -1.28 20.30
CA GLN A 360 -21.82 -0.43 20.57
C GLN A 360 -21.59 0.57 19.44
N THR A 361 -21.15 1.79 19.78
CA THR A 361 -20.69 2.79 18.80
C THR A 361 -19.19 2.69 18.64
N ILE A 362 -18.73 2.40 17.42
CA ILE A 362 -17.32 2.06 17.13
C ILE A 362 -16.82 2.88 15.94
N VAL A 363 -15.57 3.34 16.02
CA VAL A 363 -14.91 4.09 14.93
C VAL A 363 -13.65 3.36 14.47
N CYS A 364 -13.54 3.07 13.17
CA CYS A 364 -12.28 2.66 12.53
C CYS A 364 -11.61 3.86 11.86
N VAL A 365 -10.34 4.10 12.17
CA VAL A 365 -9.57 5.20 11.57
C VAL A 365 -8.91 4.75 10.28
N LEU A 366 -9.29 5.38 9.15
CA LEU A 366 -8.70 5.12 7.83
C LEU A 366 -7.65 6.20 7.55
N CYS A 367 -6.39 5.88 7.90
CA CYS A 367 -5.29 6.83 8.02
C CYS A 367 -4.87 7.53 6.70
N GLY A 368 -5.02 6.88 5.55
CA GLY A 368 -4.49 7.36 4.28
C GLY A 368 -5.24 6.83 3.06
N ASP A 369 -5.14 7.56 1.95
CA ASP A 369 -5.82 7.23 0.70
C ASP A 369 -5.19 6.00 0.01
N GLY A 370 -6.01 5.13 -0.57
CA GLY A 370 -5.53 3.94 -1.28
C GLY A 370 -4.62 4.25 -2.47
N LEU A 371 -4.73 5.44 -3.07
CA LEU A 371 -3.87 5.91 -4.15
C LEU A 371 -2.42 6.19 -3.73
N LYS A 372 -2.13 6.17 -2.42
CA LYS A 372 -0.77 6.32 -1.88
C LYS A 372 0.11 5.09 -2.11
N ASP A 373 -0.49 3.90 -2.14
CA ASP A 373 0.22 2.64 -2.35
C ASP A 373 -0.58 1.72 -3.30
N PRO A 374 -0.72 2.12 -4.58
CA PRO A 374 -1.46 1.32 -5.56
C PRO A 374 -0.79 -0.04 -5.80
N SER A 375 0.53 -0.13 -5.60
CA SER A 375 1.29 -1.38 -5.71
C SER A 375 0.79 -2.45 -4.75
N ALA A 376 0.43 -2.11 -3.51
CA ALA A 376 -0.08 -3.08 -2.55
C ALA A 376 -1.31 -3.84 -3.08
N VAL A 377 -2.20 -3.13 -3.79
CA VAL A 377 -3.42 -3.70 -4.38
C VAL A 377 -3.14 -4.37 -5.71
N LEU A 378 -2.35 -3.74 -6.58
CA LEU A 378 -1.99 -4.31 -7.88
C LEU A 378 -1.20 -5.62 -7.73
N ASN A 379 -0.46 -5.76 -6.64
CA ASN A 379 0.20 -7.02 -6.33
C ASN A 379 -0.81 -8.14 -6.10
N VAL A 380 -1.94 -7.90 -5.44
CA VAL A 380 -2.93 -8.96 -5.19
C VAL A 380 -4.07 -9.03 -6.21
N ALA A 381 -4.12 -8.09 -7.17
CA ALA A 381 -5.16 -8.01 -8.18
C ALA A 381 -5.00 -9.12 -9.24
N LEU A 382 -6.13 -9.70 -9.64
CA LEU A 382 -6.20 -10.52 -10.83
C LEU A 382 -6.13 -9.61 -12.06
N LYS A 383 -5.29 -9.95 -13.04
CA LYS A 383 -5.23 -9.18 -14.28
C LYS A 383 -6.57 -9.37 -15.03
N PRO A 384 -7.20 -8.28 -15.50
CA PRO A 384 -8.46 -8.37 -16.25
C PRO A 384 -8.30 -9.18 -17.55
N PRO A 385 -9.32 -9.95 -17.98
CA PRO A 385 -9.29 -10.65 -19.25
C PRO A 385 -9.24 -9.66 -20.41
N THR A 386 -8.50 -10.00 -21.46
CA THR A 386 -8.48 -9.26 -22.73
C THR A 386 -9.34 -10.00 -23.75
N ILE A 387 -10.27 -9.30 -24.39
CA ILE A 387 -11.10 -9.86 -25.46
C ILE A 387 -10.87 -9.10 -26.77
N ASN A 388 -11.10 -9.77 -27.89
CA ASN A 388 -11.31 -9.13 -29.17
C ASN A 388 -12.55 -8.22 -29.10
N PRO A 389 -12.68 -7.23 -30.00
CA PRO A 389 -13.86 -6.35 -30.05
C PRO A 389 -15.11 -7.07 -30.59
N GLU A 390 -15.45 -8.23 -30.02
CA GLU A 390 -16.52 -9.14 -30.40
C GLU A 390 -17.41 -9.45 -29.20
N ILE A 391 -18.73 -9.24 -29.34
CA ILE A 391 -19.68 -9.43 -28.23
C ILE A 391 -19.75 -10.88 -27.75
N SER A 392 -19.51 -11.85 -28.64
CA SER A 392 -19.54 -13.27 -28.31
C SER A 392 -18.47 -13.66 -27.28
N GLU A 393 -17.31 -13.01 -27.30
CA GLU A 393 -16.25 -13.28 -26.32
C GLU A 393 -16.64 -12.77 -24.93
N PHE A 394 -17.22 -11.57 -24.85
CA PHE A 394 -17.73 -11.05 -23.58
C PHE A 394 -18.82 -11.96 -22.99
N VAL A 395 -19.79 -12.38 -23.81
CA VAL A 395 -20.88 -13.26 -23.36
C VAL A 395 -20.34 -14.59 -22.85
N SER A 396 -19.39 -15.19 -23.55
CA SER A 396 -18.73 -16.43 -23.12
C SER A 396 -18.06 -16.28 -21.75
N LEU A 397 -17.31 -15.20 -21.53
CA LEU A 397 -16.68 -14.91 -20.24
C LEU A 397 -17.71 -14.63 -19.13
N TYR A 398 -18.76 -13.88 -19.44
CA TYR A 398 -19.81 -13.54 -18.48
C TYR A 398 -20.60 -14.78 -18.04
N GLU A 399 -21.08 -15.58 -18.98
CA GLU A 399 -21.81 -16.83 -18.71
C GLU A 399 -20.89 -17.89 -18.08
N GLY A 400 -19.60 -17.89 -18.44
CA GLY A 400 -18.56 -18.73 -17.84
C GLY A 400 -18.14 -18.31 -16.43
N GLY A 401 -18.69 -17.21 -15.88
CA GLY A 401 -18.45 -16.78 -14.52
C GLY A 401 -17.12 -16.05 -14.30
N ALA A 402 -16.42 -15.62 -15.35
CA ALA A 402 -15.12 -14.93 -15.25
C ALA A 402 -15.18 -13.63 -14.43
N PHE A 403 -16.37 -13.04 -14.28
CA PHE A 403 -16.62 -11.82 -13.49
C PHE A 403 -17.36 -12.08 -12.17
N SER A 404 -17.61 -13.34 -11.82
CA SER A 404 -18.41 -13.71 -10.63
C SER A 404 -17.60 -13.82 -9.33
N GLY A 405 -16.26 -13.91 -9.43
CA GLY A 405 -15.33 -13.98 -8.30
C GLY A 405 -14.76 -12.63 -7.87
N LYS A 406 -13.92 -12.65 -6.82
CA LYS A 406 -13.15 -11.47 -6.39
C LYS A 406 -12.17 -11.06 -7.49
N SER A 407 -12.00 -9.76 -7.71
CA SER A 407 -10.95 -9.24 -8.62
C SER A 407 -9.54 -9.27 -7.99
N VAL A 408 -9.41 -9.87 -6.80
CA VAL A 408 -8.23 -9.81 -5.94
C VAL A 408 -8.12 -11.11 -5.16
N THR A 409 -6.91 -11.62 -4.99
CA THR A 409 -6.60 -12.86 -4.27
C THR A 409 -5.65 -12.57 -3.12
N PHE A 410 -5.99 -13.01 -1.91
CA PHE A 410 -5.25 -12.65 -0.69
C PHE A 410 -4.32 -13.76 -0.23
N VAL A 411 -3.59 -14.41 -1.14
CA VAL A 411 -2.66 -15.50 -0.78
C VAL A 411 -1.21 -15.04 -0.93
N GLU A 412 -0.33 -15.53 -0.05
CA GLU A 412 1.12 -15.36 -0.18
C GLU A 412 1.59 -15.86 -1.56
N LYS A 413 2.04 -14.92 -2.40
CA LYS A 413 2.45 -15.18 -3.79
C LYS A 413 3.48 -16.29 -3.93
N ASP A 414 4.46 -16.32 -3.03
CA ASP A 414 5.62 -17.21 -3.13
C ASP A 414 5.37 -18.60 -2.54
N LYS A 415 4.20 -18.84 -1.93
CA LYS A 415 3.85 -20.15 -1.39
C LYS A 415 3.72 -21.15 -2.53
N VAL A 416 4.47 -22.24 -2.46
CA VAL A 416 4.41 -23.33 -3.45
C VAL A 416 3.08 -24.08 -3.34
N LEU A 417 2.35 -24.15 -4.44
CA LEU A 417 1.10 -24.87 -4.63
C LEU A 417 1.35 -26.28 -5.17
N PHE A 418 2.17 -26.39 -6.22
CA PHE A 418 2.47 -27.66 -6.87
C PHE A 418 3.97 -27.80 -7.14
N SER A 419 4.58 -28.85 -6.61
CA SER A 419 5.96 -29.26 -6.91
C SER A 419 6.04 -30.51 -7.80
N ALA A 420 4.89 -31.10 -8.13
CA ALA A 420 4.74 -32.26 -9.01
C ALA A 420 3.40 -32.18 -9.77
N PRO A 421 3.25 -32.87 -10.92
CA PRO A 421 2.03 -32.82 -11.73
C PRO A 421 0.77 -33.15 -10.91
N PRO A 422 -0.18 -32.20 -10.76
CA PRO A 422 -1.35 -32.42 -9.94
C PRO A 422 -2.42 -33.22 -10.68
N ALA A 423 -3.23 -33.98 -9.92
CA ALA A 423 -4.48 -34.53 -10.42
C ALA A 423 -5.52 -33.41 -10.64
N GLU A 424 -6.47 -33.61 -11.57
CA GLU A 424 -7.50 -32.60 -11.88
C GLU A 424 -8.32 -32.15 -10.66
N ASN A 425 -8.59 -33.06 -9.71
CA ASN A 425 -9.29 -32.69 -8.47
C ASN A 425 -8.47 -31.73 -7.61
N ALA A 426 -7.14 -31.87 -7.58
CA ALA A 426 -6.28 -30.94 -6.85
C ALA A 426 -6.26 -29.56 -7.52
N VAL A 427 -6.29 -29.52 -8.85
CA VAL A 427 -6.42 -28.26 -9.62
C VAL A 427 -7.78 -27.60 -9.36
N ARG A 428 -8.88 -28.37 -9.27
CA ARG A 428 -10.20 -27.82 -8.90
C ARG A 428 -10.22 -27.22 -7.51
N THR A 429 -9.65 -27.91 -6.52
CA THR A 429 -9.58 -27.38 -5.16
C THR A 429 -8.78 -26.10 -5.14
N ALA A 430 -7.61 -26.06 -5.79
CA ALA A 430 -6.81 -24.85 -5.87
C ALA A 430 -7.53 -23.69 -6.59
N LEU A 431 -8.27 -23.97 -7.67
CA LEU A 431 -9.10 -22.97 -8.36
C LEU A 431 -10.19 -22.41 -7.43
N LEU A 432 -10.88 -23.29 -6.70
CA LEU A 432 -11.92 -22.88 -5.76
C LEU A 432 -11.34 -22.07 -4.58
N ASP A 433 -10.20 -22.49 -4.05
CA ASP A 433 -9.53 -21.82 -2.93
C ASP A 433 -8.99 -20.44 -3.32
N VAL A 434 -8.50 -20.28 -4.55
CA VAL A 434 -7.91 -19.02 -5.04
C VAL A 434 -8.97 -18.05 -5.55
N PHE A 435 -9.91 -18.53 -6.35
CA PHE A 435 -10.85 -17.68 -7.09
C PHE A 435 -12.27 -17.68 -6.52
N GLU A 436 -12.57 -18.56 -5.56
CA GLU A 436 -13.91 -18.76 -4.98
C GLU A 436 -14.99 -19.10 -6.04
N THR A 437 -14.58 -19.59 -7.21
CA THR A 437 -15.45 -19.90 -8.35
C THR A 437 -15.30 -21.34 -8.82
N LYS A 438 -16.41 -21.94 -9.28
CA LYS A 438 -16.38 -23.25 -9.93
C LYS A 438 -16.09 -23.07 -11.42
N HIS A 439 -15.15 -23.85 -11.94
CA HIS A 439 -14.78 -23.86 -13.36
C HIS A 439 -15.19 -25.18 -14.03
N SER A 440 -15.37 -25.14 -15.35
CA SER A 440 -15.72 -26.31 -16.17
C SER A 440 -14.58 -27.34 -16.22
N ASP A 441 -14.92 -28.59 -16.50
CA ASP A 441 -13.96 -29.71 -16.59
C ASP A 441 -12.88 -29.45 -17.66
N GLN A 442 -13.29 -28.83 -18.77
CA GLN A 442 -12.41 -28.44 -19.87
C GLN A 442 -11.41 -27.37 -19.45
N PHE A 443 -11.84 -26.37 -18.66
CA PHE A 443 -10.96 -25.34 -18.12
C PHE A 443 -9.95 -25.93 -17.13
N VAL A 444 -10.39 -26.81 -16.24
CA VAL A 444 -9.53 -27.52 -15.27
C VAL A 444 -8.43 -28.32 -15.99
N SER A 445 -8.80 -29.07 -17.03
CA SER A 445 -7.84 -29.84 -17.83
C SER A 445 -6.79 -28.95 -18.50
N ARG A 446 -7.18 -27.74 -18.93
CA ARG A 446 -6.25 -26.78 -19.55
C ARG A 446 -5.27 -26.20 -18.54
N VAL A 447 -5.76 -25.72 -17.40
CA VAL A 447 -4.93 -25.23 -16.29
C VAL A 447 -3.91 -26.30 -15.89
N ARG A 448 -4.35 -27.57 -15.78
CA ARG A 448 -3.47 -28.70 -15.48
C ARG A 448 -2.37 -28.88 -16.54
N GLY A 449 -2.70 -28.79 -17.83
CA GLY A 449 -1.71 -28.93 -18.91
C GLY A 449 -0.61 -27.86 -18.86
N LEU A 450 -0.98 -26.61 -18.56
CA LEU A 450 -0.02 -25.52 -18.37
C LEU A 450 0.88 -25.75 -17.15
N ILE A 451 0.29 -26.17 -16.01
CA ILE A 451 1.06 -26.55 -14.81
C ILE A 451 2.11 -27.63 -15.12
N GLU A 452 1.72 -28.67 -15.85
CA GLU A 452 2.64 -29.74 -16.27
C GLU A 452 3.78 -29.22 -17.15
N GLY A 453 3.52 -28.22 -17.99
CA GLY A 453 4.53 -27.55 -18.82
C GLY A 453 5.61 -26.85 -17.98
N PHE A 454 5.21 -26.04 -17.00
CA PHE A 454 6.13 -25.37 -16.09
C PHE A 454 6.92 -26.36 -15.21
N LEU A 455 6.26 -27.40 -14.70
CA LEU A 455 6.91 -28.43 -13.87
C LEU A 455 7.95 -29.24 -14.65
N LYS A 456 7.71 -29.55 -15.94
CA LYS A 456 8.71 -30.21 -16.81
C LYS A 456 9.98 -29.38 -16.97
N LYS A 457 9.88 -28.05 -16.90
CA LYS A 457 11.01 -27.11 -16.93
C LYS A 457 11.71 -26.98 -15.55
N GLY A 458 11.31 -27.77 -14.55
CA GLY A 458 11.92 -27.80 -13.21
C GLY A 458 11.43 -26.70 -12.28
N LYS A 459 10.40 -25.94 -12.65
CA LYS A 459 9.86 -24.85 -11.83
C LYS A 459 8.70 -25.35 -10.96
N ALA A 460 8.81 -25.19 -9.65
CA ALA A 460 7.68 -25.36 -8.75
C ALA A 460 6.67 -24.21 -8.94
N ILE A 461 5.38 -24.53 -8.89
CA ILE A 461 4.30 -23.57 -9.10
C ILE A 461 3.95 -22.90 -7.79
N THR A 462 4.19 -21.59 -7.72
CA THR A 462 3.75 -20.74 -6.61
C THR A 462 2.30 -20.27 -6.80
N TYR A 463 1.70 -19.58 -5.82
CA TYR A 463 0.39 -18.95 -5.99
C TYR A 463 0.38 -17.89 -7.08
N ALA A 464 1.45 -17.10 -7.19
CA ALA A 464 1.59 -16.15 -8.30
C ALA A 464 1.61 -16.87 -9.65
N ASP A 465 2.42 -17.92 -9.77
CA ASP A 465 2.48 -18.71 -11.01
C ASP A 465 1.13 -19.36 -11.34
N PHE A 466 0.42 -19.88 -10.33
CA PHE A 466 -0.89 -20.50 -10.52
C PHE A 466 -1.93 -19.48 -10.99
N GLN A 467 -1.91 -18.24 -10.50
CA GLN A 467 -2.81 -17.19 -10.96
C GLN A 467 -2.55 -16.82 -12.41
N ASP A 468 -1.28 -16.66 -12.78
CA ASP A 468 -0.88 -16.38 -14.15
C ASP A 468 -1.27 -17.55 -15.08
N ILE A 469 -1.03 -18.79 -14.68
CA ILE A 469 -1.45 -20.01 -15.41
C ILE A 469 -2.96 -20.05 -15.63
N VAL A 470 -3.75 -19.74 -14.61
CA VAL A 470 -5.22 -19.77 -14.69
C VAL A 470 -5.73 -18.67 -15.61
N GLN A 471 -5.08 -17.51 -15.57
CA GLN A 471 -5.33 -16.45 -16.53
C GLN A 471 -4.99 -16.88 -17.96
N ASP A 472 -3.80 -17.43 -18.20
CA ASP A 472 -3.39 -17.90 -19.53
C ASP A 472 -4.39 -18.96 -20.05
N ALA A 473 -4.86 -19.84 -19.18
CA ALA A 473 -5.90 -20.82 -19.52
C ALA A 473 -7.24 -20.18 -19.93
N GLY A 474 -7.56 -18.98 -19.42
CA GLY A 474 -8.75 -18.21 -19.73
C GLY A 474 -8.62 -17.28 -20.93
N GLU A 475 -7.42 -16.74 -21.19
CA GLU A 475 -7.10 -15.89 -22.34
C GLU A 475 -6.89 -16.71 -23.62
N CYS A 476 -6.39 -17.95 -23.51
CA CYS A 476 -6.34 -18.89 -24.63
C CYS A 476 -7.76 -19.31 -25.03
N LEU A 477 -8.40 -18.60 -25.95
CA LEU A 477 -9.53 -19.15 -26.68
C LEU A 477 -9.07 -20.43 -27.39
N GLU A 478 -9.93 -21.45 -27.49
CA GLU A 478 -9.60 -22.62 -28.31
C GLU A 478 -9.26 -22.14 -29.72
N HIS A 479 -8.01 -22.35 -30.13
CA HIS A 479 -7.62 -22.23 -31.53
C HIS A 479 -8.60 -23.08 -32.33
N LYS A 480 -9.57 -22.44 -33.01
CA LYS A 480 -10.54 -23.14 -33.86
C LYS A 480 -9.87 -23.81 -35.06
N THR A 481 -8.60 -23.49 -35.30
CA THR A 481 -7.76 -23.95 -36.40
C THR A 481 -6.41 -24.44 -35.89
N ALA A 482 -5.88 -25.51 -36.49
CA ALA A 482 -4.54 -26.00 -36.18
C ALA A 482 -3.48 -24.89 -36.36
N ALA A 483 -2.53 -24.82 -35.42
CA ALA A 483 -1.44 -23.85 -35.45
C ALA A 483 -0.72 -23.90 -36.81
N GLN A 484 -0.68 -22.76 -37.50
CA GLN A 484 -0.04 -22.64 -38.80
C GLN A 484 1.47 -22.45 -38.69
N PHE A 485 1.92 -22.03 -37.51
CA PHE A 485 3.30 -21.67 -37.20
C PHE A 485 3.69 -22.21 -35.83
N SER A 486 4.83 -22.90 -35.74
CA SER A 486 5.47 -23.27 -34.49
C SER A 486 7.00 -23.24 -34.63
N VAL A 487 7.71 -22.97 -33.56
CA VAL A 487 9.17 -22.93 -33.47
C VAL A 487 9.63 -24.28 -32.93
N VAL A 488 10.41 -24.99 -33.74
CA VAL A 488 10.86 -26.36 -33.47
C VAL A 488 12.12 -26.35 -32.62
N ASP A 489 13.07 -25.46 -32.95
CA ASP A 489 14.34 -25.32 -32.25
C ASP A 489 14.88 -23.90 -32.41
N PHE A 490 15.71 -23.46 -31.47
CA PHE A 490 16.46 -22.22 -31.58
C PHE A 490 17.80 -22.29 -30.84
N LYS A 491 18.81 -21.60 -31.38
CA LYS A 491 20.14 -21.47 -30.77
C LYS A 491 20.54 -20.01 -30.80
N VAL A 492 20.99 -19.50 -29.66
CA VAL A 492 21.46 -18.11 -29.54
C VAL A 492 22.90 -18.08 -29.09
N HIS A 493 23.72 -17.29 -29.78
CA HIS A 493 25.12 -17.07 -29.45
C HIS A 493 25.29 -15.61 -29.03
N THR A 494 25.83 -15.42 -27.82
CA THR A 494 26.15 -14.10 -27.27
C THR A 494 27.60 -14.09 -26.79
N SER A 495 28.31 -13.02 -27.10
CA SER A 495 29.71 -12.83 -26.68
C SER A 495 29.88 -11.41 -26.14
N LYS A 496 30.84 -11.22 -25.22
CA LYS A 496 31.19 -9.89 -24.73
C LYS A 496 31.64 -9.00 -25.91
N ASP A 497 31.05 -7.81 -26.01
CA ASP A 497 31.37 -6.79 -27.02
C ASP A 497 31.15 -7.22 -28.49
N GLN A 498 30.26 -8.18 -28.75
CA GLN A 498 29.85 -8.59 -30.11
C GLN A 498 28.33 -8.60 -30.24
N GLN A 499 27.84 -8.45 -31.49
CA GLN A 499 26.41 -8.60 -31.77
C GLN A 499 25.97 -10.04 -31.50
N ALA A 500 24.77 -10.19 -30.94
CA ALA A 500 24.16 -11.49 -30.74
C ALA A 500 23.75 -12.07 -32.10
N SER A 501 23.85 -13.39 -32.24
CA SER A 501 23.32 -14.12 -33.39
C SER A 501 22.39 -15.23 -32.93
N ALA A 502 21.40 -15.53 -33.75
CA ALA A 502 20.46 -16.61 -33.50
C ALA A 502 20.24 -17.45 -34.75
N GLU A 503 20.05 -18.74 -34.57
CA GLU A 503 19.53 -19.67 -35.57
C GLU A 503 18.19 -20.18 -35.06
N VAL A 504 17.15 -20.10 -35.88
CA VAL A 504 15.79 -20.51 -35.50
C VAL A 504 15.23 -21.41 -36.58
N THR A 505 14.64 -22.53 -36.16
CA THR A 505 13.93 -23.48 -37.01
C THR A 505 12.45 -23.45 -36.68
N VAL A 506 11.61 -23.26 -37.70
CA VAL A 506 10.15 -23.17 -37.56
C VAL A 506 9.48 -24.23 -38.43
N SER A 507 8.32 -24.72 -38.01
CA SER A 507 7.40 -25.50 -38.82
C SER A 507 6.25 -24.60 -39.27
N MET A 508 6.05 -24.49 -40.58
CA MET A 508 4.95 -23.75 -41.18
C MET A 508 4.15 -24.68 -42.09
N SER A 509 2.87 -24.91 -41.75
CA SER A 509 1.99 -25.85 -42.46
C SER A 509 2.62 -27.24 -42.72
N GLY A 510 3.45 -27.72 -41.79
CA GLY A 510 4.12 -29.03 -41.85
C GLY A 510 5.49 -29.05 -42.57
N ALA A 511 5.98 -27.92 -43.08
CA ALA A 511 7.32 -27.81 -43.66
C ALA A 511 8.27 -27.06 -42.71
N GLU A 512 9.50 -27.56 -42.57
CA GLU A 512 10.53 -26.92 -41.72
C GLU A 512 11.34 -25.87 -42.48
N HIS A 513 11.56 -24.74 -41.83
CA HIS A 513 12.34 -23.62 -42.35
C HIS A 513 13.31 -23.12 -41.28
N SER A 514 14.58 -22.98 -41.63
CA SER A 514 15.60 -22.43 -40.73
C SER A 514 16.18 -21.14 -41.28
N ALA A 515 16.40 -20.16 -40.41
CA ALA A 515 17.08 -18.92 -40.76
C ALA A 515 17.96 -18.43 -39.63
N THR A 516 18.92 -17.59 -39.98
CA THR A 516 19.82 -16.94 -39.02
C THR A 516 19.58 -15.44 -38.96
N GLY A 517 19.61 -14.89 -37.74
CA GLY A 517 19.42 -13.48 -37.42
C GLY A 517 20.59 -12.93 -36.62
N GLN A 518 20.80 -11.62 -36.73
CA GLN A 518 21.71 -10.87 -35.88
C GLN A 518 20.93 -9.72 -35.24
N GLY A 519 21.38 -9.28 -34.07
CA GLY A 519 20.70 -8.22 -33.33
C GLY A 519 21.61 -7.56 -32.30
N VAL A 520 21.13 -6.42 -31.79
CA VAL A 520 21.82 -5.68 -30.71
C VAL A 520 21.80 -6.49 -29.40
N GLY A 521 20.82 -7.40 -29.25
CA GLY A 521 20.73 -8.34 -28.15
C GLY A 521 20.17 -9.70 -28.59
N PRO A 522 20.16 -10.70 -27.69
CA PRO A 522 19.75 -12.07 -28.01
C PRO A 522 18.31 -12.18 -28.51
N VAL A 523 17.37 -11.49 -27.86
CA VAL A 523 15.97 -11.45 -28.30
C VAL A 523 15.85 -10.86 -29.70
N ASP A 524 16.50 -9.72 -29.96
CA ASP A 524 16.47 -9.06 -31.27
C ASP A 524 17.04 -9.99 -32.38
N ALA A 525 18.12 -10.71 -32.09
CA ALA A 525 18.68 -11.70 -33.02
C ALA A 525 17.67 -12.81 -33.37
N VAL A 526 16.95 -13.33 -32.36
CA VAL A 526 15.91 -14.36 -32.54
C VAL A 526 14.72 -13.82 -33.32
N ILE A 527 14.20 -12.64 -33.00
CA ILE A 527 13.09 -12.03 -33.74
C ILE A 527 13.48 -11.76 -35.20
N ASN A 528 14.71 -11.33 -35.47
CA ASN A 528 15.21 -11.14 -36.83
C ASN A 528 15.36 -12.47 -37.59
N ALA A 529 15.73 -13.56 -36.91
CA ALA A 529 15.74 -14.90 -37.49
C ALA A 529 14.32 -15.38 -37.83
N LEU A 530 13.37 -15.25 -36.88
CA LEU A 530 11.96 -15.58 -37.07
C LEU A 530 11.33 -14.81 -38.25
N ARG A 531 11.59 -13.50 -38.34
CA ARG A 531 11.15 -12.69 -39.48
C ARG A 531 11.66 -13.21 -40.81
N LYS A 532 12.92 -13.63 -40.89
CA LYS A 532 13.48 -14.20 -42.12
C LYS A 532 12.85 -15.54 -42.48
N CYS A 533 12.54 -16.40 -41.49
CA CYS A 533 11.77 -17.62 -41.74
C CYS A 533 10.38 -17.30 -42.32
N CYS A 534 9.74 -16.22 -41.85
CA CYS A 534 8.40 -15.82 -42.28
C CYS A 534 8.35 -15.01 -43.58
N ALA A 535 9.47 -14.40 -43.99
CA ALA A 535 9.55 -13.40 -45.05
C ALA A 535 9.11 -13.92 -46.43
N ALA A 536 9.16 -15.23 -46.66
CA ALA A 536 8.69 -15.84 -47.92
C ALA A 536 7.16 -15.87 -48.05
N GLN A 537 6.42 -15.74 -46.95
CA GLN A 537 4.95 -15.86 -46.96
C GLN A 537 4.24 -14.55 -46.58
N THR A 538 4.90 -13.63 -45.87
CA THR A 538 4.23 -12.48 -45.23
C THR A 538 5.19 -11.44 -44.63
N ASP A 539 4.85 -10.15 -44.76
CA ASP A 539 5.54 -9.03 -44.10
C ASP A 539 4.74 -8.57 -42.85
N PHE A 540 5.39 -8.49 -41.68
CA PHE A 540 4.78 -8.07 -40.41
C PHE A 540 5.67 -7.07 -39.68
N GLY A 541 5.07 -6.00 -39.15
CA GLY A 541 5.74 -5.04 -38.27
C GLY A 541 5.58 -5.39 -36.79
N LEU A 542 6.64 -5.23 -35.99
CA LEU A 542 6.54 -5.27 -34.53
C LEU A 542 6.17 -3.88 -34.01
N SER A 543 4.98 -3.73 -33.43
CA SER A 543 4.45 -2.43 -32.98
C SER A 543 4.53 -2.22 -31.46
N LYS A 544 4.60 -3.31 -30.69
CA LYS A 544 4.79 -3.29 -29.24
C LYS A 544 5.55 -4.55 -28.82
N TYR A 545 6.53 -4.37 -27.94
CA TYR A 545 7.20 -5.45 -27.23
C TYR A 545 7.40 -4.98 -25.80
N ALA A 546 6.84 -5.72 -24.84
CA ALA A 546 6.96 -5.43 -23.42
C ALA A 546 7.34 -6.70 -22.67
N VAL A 547 8.26 -6.55 -21.71
CA VAL A 547 8.69 -7.65 -20.85
C VAL A 547 8.42 -7.25 -19.42
N THR A 548 7.76 -8.14 -18.69
CA THR A 548 7.47 -7.96 -17.26
C THR A 548 8.05 -9.13 -16.49
N ILE A 549 8.81 -8.84 -15.44
CA ILE A 549 9.27 -9.84 -14.47
C ILE A 549 8.46 -9.61 -13.20
N ARG A 550 7.65 -10.60 -12.81
CA ARG A 550 6.67 -10.46 -11.73
C ARG A 550 7.12 -11.05 -10.40
N SER A 551 8.17 -11.87 -10.40
CA SER A 551 8.75 -12.50 -9.20
C SER A 551 10.21 -12.09 -9.00
N HIS A 552 10.71 -12.23 -7.77
CA HIS A 552 12.11 -11.98 -7.44
C HIS A 552 12.92 -13.28 -7.53
N GLY A 553 14.15 -13.21 -8.04
CA GLY A 553 15.01 -14.39 -8.19
C GLY A 553 15.66 -14.46 -9.57
N THR A 554 16.73 -15.23 -9.68
CA THR A 554 17.42 -15.48 -10.97
C THR A 554 16.65 -16.44 -11.89
N ASP A 555 15.63 -17.10 -11.35
CA ASP A 555 14.72 -18.06 -11.98
C ASP A 555 13.30 -17.49 -12.14
N ALA A 556 13.14 -16.17 -11.98
CA ALA A 556 11.86 -15.50 -12.12
C ALA A 556 11.25 -15.75 -13.51
N VAL A 557 9.93 -15.97 -13.55
CA VAL A 557 9.24 -16.10 -14.85
C VAL A 557 9.14 -14.74 -15.51
N VAL A 558 9.56 -14.73 -16.77
CA VAL A 558 9.52 -13.61 -17.66
C VAL A 558 8.27 -13.72 -18.52
N TYR A 559 7.46 -12.66 -18.50
CA TYR A 559 6.30 -12.53 -19.35
C TYR A 559 6.63 -11.59 -20.49
N ALA A 560 6.52 -12.08 -21.72
CA ALA A 560 6.68 -11.28 -22.93
C ALA A 560 5.31 -11.02 -23.55
N GLU A 561 5.05 -9.77 -23.92
CA GLU A 561 3.88 -9.36 -24.70
C GLU A 561 4.37 -8.80 -26.03
N MET A 562 3.79 -9.28 -27.13
CA MET A 562 4.20 -8.92 -28.48
C MET A 562 3.00 -8.57 -29.36
N LYS A 563 3.03 -7.37 -29.96
CA LYS A 563 2.00 -6.94 -30.93
C LYS A 563 2.55 -6.87 -32.33
N LEU A 564 2.11 -7.79 -33.18
CA LEU A 564 2.42 -7.82 -34.61
C LEU A 564 1.36 -7.04 -35.41
N GLN A 565 1.78 -6.42 -36.51
CA GLN A 565 0.91 -5.70 -37.44
C GLN A 565 1.10 -6.21 -38.86
N ARG A 566 -0.01 -6.41 -39.58
CA ARG A 566 -0.04 -6.82 -40.99
C ARG A 566 -1.25 -6.22 -41.69
N ASN A 567 -1.04 -5.53 -42.82
CA ASN A 567 -2.10 -5.00 -43.68
C ASN A 567 -3.21 -4.21 -42.94
N GLY A 568 -2.86 -3.41 -41.93
CA GLY A 568 -3.82 -2.65 -41.12
C GLY A 568 -4.51 -3.43 -39.99
N SER A 569 -4.33 -4.75 -39.94
CA SER A 569 -4.73 -5.61 -38.81
C SER A 569 -3.58 -5.75 -37.81
N SER A 570 -3.91 -5.99 -36.53
CA SER A 570 -2.90 -6.25 -35.50
C SER A 570 -3.30 -7.45 -34.67
N SER A 571 -2.32 -8.28 -34.32
CA SER A 571 -2.47 -9.44 -33.46
C SER A 571 -1.55 -9.29 -32.24
N LEU A 572 -2.05 -9.67 -31.07
CA LEU A 572 -1.33 -9.63 -29.81
C LEU A 572 -1.06 -11.07 -29.37
N GLY A 573 0.15 -11.33 -28.90
CA GLY A 573 0.53 -12.61 -28.32
C GLY A 573 1.31 -12.43 -27.02
N HIS A 574 1.29 -13.47 -26.21
CA HIS A 574 1.86 -13.55 -24.88
C HIS A 574 2.71 -14.82 -24.76
N GLY A 575 3.73 -14.76 -23.92
CA GLY A 575 4.59 -15.90 -23.64
C GLY A 575 5.14 -15.82 -22.23
N ALA A 576 5.35 -16.97 -21.61
CA ALA A 576 5.69 -17.08 -20.20
C ALA A 576 6.75 -18.17 -19.99
N SER A 577 7.97 -17.75 -19.69
CA SER A 577 9.09 -18.67 -19.48
C SER A 577 10.12 -18.11 -18.50
N PRO A 578 10.85 -18.95 -17.75
CA PRO A 578 12.04 -18.51 -17.01
C PRO A 578 13.14 -17.91 -17.90
N ASP A 579 13.10 -18.19 -19.21
CA ASP A 579 13.99 -17.60 -20.21
C ASP A 579 13.25 -16.55 -21.05
N ILE A 580 13.75 -15.31 -21.01
CA ILE A 580 13.22 -14.18 -21.80
C ILE A 580 13.17 -14.47 -23.30
N ILE A 581 14.14 -15.22 -23.84
CA ILE A 581 14.21 -15.56 -25.25
C ILE A 581 13.04 -16.48 -25.59
N GLN A 582 12.82 -17.51 -24.79
CA GLN A 582 11.74 -18.46 -25.01
C GLN A 582 10.36 -17.79 -24.82
N ALA A 583 10.19 -16.97 -23.78
CA ALA A 583 8.95 -16.21 -23.59
C ALA A 583 8.65 -15.31 -24.81
N SER A 584 9.69 -14.69 -25.38
CA SER A 584 9.55 -13.85 -26.58
C SER A 584 9.18 -14.66 -27.83
N ILE A 585 9.68 -15.89 -27.95
CA ILE A 585 9.35 -16.81 -29.03
C ILE A 585 7.88 -17.23 -28.92
N GLU A 586 7.46 -17.68 -27.74
CA GLU A 586 6.07 -18.10 -27.47
C GLU A 586 5.10 -16.94 -27.77
N ALA A 587 5.42 -15.71 -27.34
CA ALA A 587 4.64 -14.51 -27.65
C ALA A 587 4.57 -14.20 -29.16
N PHE A 588 5.66 -14.46 -29.90
CA PHE A 588 5.67 -14.30 -31.35
C PHE A 588 4.79 -15.35 -32.03
N GLU A 589 4.88 -16.62 -31.61
CA GLU A 589 4.07 -17.72 -32.15
C GLU A 589 2.57 -17.45 -31.99
N GLU A 590 2.14 -17.05 -30.79
CA GLU A 590 0.74 -16.74 -30.52
C GLU A 590 0.29 -15.53 -31.36
N ALA A 591 1.08 -14.45 -31.38
CA ALA A 591 0.75 -13.27 -32.18
C ALA A 591 0.67 -13.60 -33.68
N TYR A 592 1.55 -14.48 -34.18
CA TYR A 592 1.56 -14.90 -35.58
C TYR A 592 0.30 -15.71 -35.92
N ASN A 593 -0.03 -16.71 -35.10
CA ASN A 593 -1.19 -17.58 -35.32
C ASN A 593 -2.52 -16.83 -35.18
N GLY A 594 -2.60 -15.80 -34.32
CA GLY A 594 -3.80 -14.97 -34.17
C GLY A 594 -4.26 -14.26 -35.45
N PHE A 595 -3.37 -14.03 -36.43
CA PHE A 595 -3.79 -13.51 -37.75
C PHE A 595 -4.62 -14.50 -38.58
N TYR A 596 -4.54 -15.79 -38.28
CA TYR A 596 -5.19 -16.86 -39.04
C TYR A 596 -6.45 -17.39 -38.34
N GLU A 597 -6.72 -16.96 -37.11
CA GLU A 597 -7.93 -17.29 -36.34
C GLU A 597 -9.12 -16.38 -36.64
N ALA A 598 -8.87 -15.18 -37.18
CA ALA A 598 -9.90 -14.19 -37.49
C ALA A 598 -10.65 -14.43 -38.82
N LYS A 599 -10.62 -15.65 -39.38
CA LYS A 599 -11.26 -16.00 -40.66
C LYS A 599 -12.38 -17.01 -40.55
#